data_AF-A0A060WZY1-F1
#
_entry.id   AF-A0A060WZY1-F1
#
_cell.length_a   1.000
_cell.length_b   1.000
_cell.length_c   1.000
_cell.angle_alpha   90.00
_cell.angle_beta   90.00
_cell.angle_gamma   90.00
#
_symmetry.space_group_name_H-M   'P 1'
#
loop_
_entity.id
_entity.type
_entity.pdbx_description
1 polymer ?
#
loop_
_entity_poly.entity_id
_entity_poly.type
_entity_poly.pdbx_seq_one_letter_code
_entity_poly.pdbx_strand_id
1 'polypeptide(L)'
;MGVCQPVCNKPCRNGVCVGPDKCSCSVGYKGQQCDQDVNKCGLPERPCSNSCMNTQGSYRCYCDPGYNLMTDGPTCTSTYQFKPVSAHFPGTSCPNH
;
A
#
# COMPACT_ATOMS: atom_id res chain seq x y z
N MET A 1 -0.62 -5.50 -44.54
CA MET A 1 -0.10 -5.99 -43.24
C MET A 1 -1.28 -6.10 -42.30
N GLY A 2 -1.75 -7.32 -42.03
CA GLY A 2 -2.90 -7.54 -41.14
C GLY A 2 -2.42 -7.59 -39.69
N VAL A 3 -2.98 -6.73 -38.84
CA VAL A 3 -2.78 -6.79 -37.39
C VAL A 3 -3.79 -7.79 -36.82
N CYS A 4 -3.31 -8.89 -36.26
CA CYS A 4 -4.15 -9.78 -35.44
C CYS A 4 -4.41 -9.07 -34.11
N GLN A 5 -5.59 -8.46 -33.97
CA GLN A 5 -6.03 -7.95 -32.67
C GLN A 5 -6.70 -9.09 -31.89
N PRO A 6 -6.33 -9.31 -30.62
CA PRO A 6 -6.99 -10.29 -29.77
C PRO A 6 -8.44 -9.89 -29.51
N VAL A 7 -9.36 -10.85 -29.61
CA VAL A 7 -10.80 -10.63 -29.42
C VAL A 7 -11.21 -11.11 -28.03
N CYS A 8 -11.77 -10.22 -27.23
CA CYS A 8 -12.40 -10.56 -25.95
C CYS A 8 -13.91 -10.35 -26.08
N ASN A 9 -14.70 -11.42 -25.96
CA ASN A 9 -16.17 -11.33 -26.03
C ASN A 9 -16.73 -10.48 -24.90
N LYS A 10 -16.08 -10.53 -23.74
CA LYS A 10 -16.34 -9.63 -22.62
C LYS A 10 -15.15 -8.69 -22.41
N PRO A 11 -15.40 -7.39 -22.21
CA PRO A 11 -14.31 -6.43 -22.03
C PRO A 11 -13.54 -6.69 -20.73
N CYS A 12 -12.22 -6.56 -20.80
CA CYS A 12 -11.34 -6.51 -19.64
C CYS A 12 -11.51 -5.14 -18.97
N ARG A 13 -12.02 -5.07 -17.74
CA ARG A 13 -12.29 -3.79 -17.06
C ARG A 13 -11.01 -3.04 -16.68
N ASN A 14 -10.09 -3.73 -16.00
CA ASN A 14 -8.81 -3.19 -15.54
C ASN A 14 -7.66 -4.02 -16.10
N GLY A 15 -7.59 -4.16 -17.41
CA GLY A 15 -6.59 -4.99 -18.07
C GLY A 15 -6.62 -4.86 -19.58
N VAL A 16 -5.70 -5.57 -20.23
CA VAL A 16 -5.55 -5.59 -21.69
C VAL A 16 -5.93 -6.96 -22.23
N CYS A 17 -6.68 -7.00 -23.32
CA CYS A 17 -6.95 -8.24 -24.04
C CYS A 17 -5.67 -8.70 -24.73
N VAL A 18 -5.17 -9.89 -24.38
CA VAL A 18 -3.91 -10.44 -24.92
C VAL A 18 -4.13 -11.72 -25.74
N GLY A 19 -5.36 -12.22 -25.77
CA GLY A 19 -5.76 -13.38 -26.54
C GLY A 19 -7.28 -13.59 -26.52
N PRO A 20 -7.79 -14.63 -27.20
CA PRO A 20 -9.21 -14.96 -27.19
C PRO A 20 -9.71 -15.18 -25.77
N ASP A 21 -10.62 -14.30 -25.32
CA ASP A 21 -11.16 -14.25 -23.95
C ASP A 21 -10.10 -14.27 -22.82
N LYS A 22 -8.88 -13.84 -23.15
CA LYS A 22 -7.74 -13.82 -22.24
C LYS A 22 -7.35 -12.38 -21.92
N CYS A 23 -7.64 -11.95 -20.70
CA CYS A 23 -7.24 -10.66 -20.16
C CYS A 23 -5.92 -10.77 -19.39
N SER A 24 -5.02 -9.82 -19.63
CA SER A 24 -3.88 -9.54 -18.76
C SER A 24 -4.24 -8.38 -17.85
N CYS A 25 -4.42 -8.66 -16.56
CA CYS A 25 -4.89 -7.68 -15.59
C CYS A 25 -3.80 -6.68 -15.19
N SER A 26 -4.20 -5.44 -15.01
CA SER A 26 -3.36 -4.41 -14.40
C SER A 26 -3.04 -4.77 -12.95
N VAL A 27 -1.91 -4.25 -12.45
CA VAL A 27 -1.45 -4.50 -11.09
C VAL A 27 -2.55 -4.18 -10.08
N GLY A 28 -2.80 -5.11 -9.16
CA GLY A 28 -3.86 -4.96 -8.15
C GLY A 28 -5.24 -5.45 -8.59
N TYR A 29 -5.38 -6.07 -9.75
CA TYR A 29 -6.64 -6.69 -10.19
C TYR A 29 -6.47 -8.17 -10.51
N LYS A 30 -7.56 -8.93 -10.34
CA LYS A 30 -7.66 -10.36 -10.62
C LYS A 30 -9.02 -10.71 -11.24
N GLY A 31 -9.19 -11.98 -11.60
CA GLY A 31 -10.40 -12.48 -12.26
C GLY A 31 -10.25 -12.54 -13.78
N GLN A 32 -11.16 -13.25 -14.45
CA GLN A 32 -11.11 -13.43 -15.91
C GLN A 32 -11.24 -12.11 -16.68
N GLN A 33 -11.98 -11.14 -16.12
CA GLN A 33 -12.19 -9.82 -16.72
C GLN A 33 -11.49 -8.69 -15.98
N CYS A 34 -10.62 -9.01 -15.01
CA CYS A 34 -9.93 -8.00 -14.18
C CYS A 34 -10.91 -7.07 -13.45
N ASP A 35 -12.05 -7.62 -13.05
CA ASP A 35 -13.15 -6.96 -12.35
C ASP A 35 -13.03 -7.05 -10.84
N GLN A 36 -12.18 -7.96 -10.34
CA GLN A 36 -11.95 -8.14 -8.91
C GLN A 36 -10.70 -7.39 -8.48
N ASP A 37 -10.83 -6.57 -7.45
CA ASP A 37 -9.69 -5.94 -6.81
C ASP A 37 -8.91 -6.96 -5.96
N VAL A 38 -7.59 -6.87 -5.98
CA VAL A 38 -6.70 -7.66 -5.12
C VAL A 38 -6.50 -6.91 -3.82
N ASN A 39 -7.11 -7.42 -2.76
CA ASN A 39 -6.88 -6.90 -1.42
C ASN A 39 -5.46 -7.18 -0.93
N LYS A 40 -4.57 -6.21 -1.12
CA LYS A 40 -3.15 -6.31 -0.72
C LYS A 40 -2.98 -6.33 0.80
N CYS A 41 -3.90 -5.72 1.55
CA CYS A 41 -3.87 -5.74 3.01
C CYS A 41 -4.19 -7.11 3.61
N GLY A 42 -4.91 -7.97 2.87
CA GLY A 42 -5.23 -9.34 3.28
C GLY A 42 -4.16 -10.37 2.90
N LEU A 43 -3.04 -9.94 2.30
CA LEU A 43 -1.95 -10.83 1.92
C LEU A 43 -1.10 -11.21 3.14
N PRO A 44 -0.49 -12.40 3.15
CA PRO A 44 0.34 -12.87 4.26
C PRO A 44 1.55 -11.96 4.53
N GLU A 45 2.09 -11.32 3.50
CA GLU A 45 3.27 -10.44 3.61
C GLU A 45 2.97 -9.05 4.18
N ARG A 46 1.72 -8.76 4.61
CA ARG A 46 1.25 -7.49 5.23
C ARG A 46 2.04 -6.24 4.75
N PRO A 47 1.60 -5.55 3.71
CA PRO A 47 2.42 -4.59 2.99
C PRO A 47 2.65 -3.24 3.70
N CYS A 48 2.18 -3.06 4.94
CA CYS A 48 2.32 -1.83 5.72
C CYS A 48 2.81 -2.16 7.13
N SER A 49 3.63 -1.29 7.74
CA SER A 49 4.08 -1.48 9.13
C SER A 49 2.94 -1.41 10.16
N ASN A 50 1.99 -0.48 9.96
CA ASN A 50 0.88 -0.23 10.87
C ASN A 50 -0.46 -0.55 10.20
N SER A 51 -1.27 0.47 9.92
CA SER A 51 -2.60 0.33 9.34
C SER A 51 -2.53 0.26 7.82
N CYS A 52 -3.29 -0.66 7.22
CA CYS A 52 -3.40 -0.83 5.77
C CYS A 52 -4.86 -0.66 5.35
N MET A 53 -5.09 0.17 4.34
CA MET A 53 -6.40 0.33 3.72
C MET A 53 -6.32 -0.08 2.26
N ASN A 54 -7.17 -1.03 1.88
CA ASN A 54 -7.25 -1.46 0.50
C ASN A 54 -7.99 -0.42 -0.34
N THR A 55 -7.51 -0.16 -1.55
CA THR A 55 -8.11 0.81 -2.49
C THR A 55 -8.22 0.16 -3.87
N GLN A 56 -9.10 0.65 -4.72
CA GLN A 56 -9.29 0.03 -6.03
C GLN A 56 -8.00 0.08 -6.88
N GLY A 57 -7.42 -1.07 -7.19
CA GLY A 57 -6.15 -1.27 -7.87
C GLY A 57 -4.90 -1.10 -6.99
N SER A 58 -5.04 -0.67 -5.74
CA SER A 58 -3.91 -0.28 -4.89
C SER A 58 -4.16 -0.44 -3.40
N TYR A 59 -3.30 0.10 -2.57
CA TYR A 59 -3.48 0.18 -1.14
C TYR A 59 -2.84 1.47 -0.63
N ARG A 60 -3.26 1.90 0.55
CA ARG A 60 -2.65 3.01 1.28
C ARG A 60 -2.31 2.55 2.68
N CYS A 61 -1.10 2.89 3.10
CA CYS A 61 -0.66 2.67 4.47
C CYS A 61 -0.94 3.93 5.30
N TYR A 62 -1.33 3.71 6.54
CA TYR A 62 -1.57 4.74 7.53
C TYR A 62 -0.76 4.42 8.78
N CYS A 63 -0.19 5.46 9.36
CA CYS A 63 0.58 5.34 10.59
C CYS A 63 -0.27 5.74 11.78
N ASP A 64 -0.05 5.04 12.90
CA ASP A 64 -0.69 5.37 14.16
C ASP A 64 -0.18 6.72 14.70
N PRO A 65 -0.90 7.38 15.62
CA PRO A 65 -0.47 8.64 16.20
C PRO A 65 0.96 8.56 16.76
N GLY A 66 1.81 9.53 16.41
CA GLY A 66 3.23 9.52 16.78
C GLY A 66 4.15 8.83 15.77
N TYR A 67 3.64 8.43 14.61
CA TYR A 67 4.43 7.91 13.49
C TYR A 67 4.14 8.68 12.19
N ASN A 68 5.16 8.89 11.37
CA ASN A 68 5.06 9.47 10.03
C ASN A 68 5.30 8.41 8.97
N LEU A 69 4.55 8.50 7.87
CA LEU A 69 4.75 7.64 6.70
C LEU A 69 6.03 8.05 5.99
N MET A 70 6.92 7.09 5.77
CA MET A 70 8.20 7.31 5.12
C MET A 70 8.04 7.32 3.58
N THR A 71 9.03 7.85 2.86
CA THR A 71 8.93 8.11 1.42
C THR A 71 8.82 6.85 0.56
N ASP A 72 9.21 5.70 1.10
CA ASP A 72 8.99 4.40 0.49
C ASP A 72 7.50 4.03 0.42
N GLY A 73 6.67 4.56 1.33
CA GLY A 73 5.23 4.35 1.37
C GLY A 73 4.71 3.28 2.36
N PRO A 74 5.38 2.13 2.59
CA PRO A 74 4.90 1.14 3.54
C PRO A 74 5.43 1.31 4.98
N THR A 75 6.57 2.01 5.15
CA THR A 75 7.22 2.13 6.45
C THR A 75 6.70 3.32 7.25
N CYS A 76 6.43 3.10 8.54
CA CYS A 76 6.11 4.16 9.49
C CYS A 76 7.30 4.38 10.43
N THR A 77 7.80 5.62 10.52
CA THR A 77 8.87 6.00 11.46
C THR A 77 8.32 6.83 12.60
N SER A 78 8.81 6.60 13.82
CA SER A 78 8.39 7.36 15.00
C SER A 78 8.73 8.84 14.82
N THR A 79 7.75 9.71 15.00
CA THR A 79 7.96 11.16 15.04
C THR A 79 8.69 11.58 16.31
N TYR A 80 8.65 10.74 17.34
CA TYR A 80 9.51 10.84 18.50
C TYR A 80 10.90 10.34 18.10
N GLN A 81 11.60 11.19 17.36
CA GLN A 81 13.04 11.13 17.22
C GLN A 81 13.61 10.88 18.63
N PHE A 82 14.39 9.82 18.78
CA PHE A 82 15.21 9.62 19.97
C PHE A 82 15.95 10.93 20.25
N LYS A 83 15.53 11.70 21.27
CA LYS A 83 16.54 12.44 22.01
C LYS A 83 17.38 11.33 22.62
N PRO A 84 18.68 11.18 22.27
CA PRO A 84 19.52 10.26 23.01
C PRO A 84 19.35 10.60 24.49
N VAL A 85 19.08 9.59 25.33
CA VAL A 85 19.22 9.71 26.79
C VAL A 85 20.69 9.91 27.07
N SER A 86 21.17 11.14 26.85
CA SER A 86 22.53 11.61 27.12
C SER A 86 22.54 13.12 27.32
N ALA A 87 21.44 13.70 27.79
CA ALA A 87 21.47 14.99 28.48
C ALA A 87 20.92 14.76 29.88
N HIS A 88 21.81 14.30 30.76
CA HIS A 88 21.68 14.60 32.17
C HIS A 88 21.65 16.14 32.26
N PHE A 89 20.47 16.72 32.50
CA PHE A 89 20.38 18.09 32.96
C PHE A 89 20.39 18.03 34.49
N PRO A 90 21.53 18.27 35.18
CA PRO A 90 21.49 18.54 36.60
C PRO A 90 20.83 19.91 36.77
N GLY A 91 19.50 19.97 36.95
CA GLY A 91 18.86 21.26 37.20
C GLY A 91 17.35 21.40 37.13
N THR A 92 16.56 20.40 36.71
CA THR A 92 15.09 20.51 36.79
C THR A 92 14.57 19.77 38.01
N SER A 93 14.70 20.40 39.19
CA SER A 93 13.79 20.13 40.30
C SER A 93 12.40 20.68 39.94
N CYS A 94 11.38 19.84 39.98
CA CYS A 94 10.01 20.32 40.00
C CYS A 94 9.75 21.01 41.35
N PRO A 95 9.21 22.25 41.40
CA PRO A 95 8.70 22.79 42.64
C PRO A 95 7.35 22.13 42.96
N ASN A 96 7.35 21.37 44.06
CA ASN A 96 6.24 21.00 44.95
C ASN A 96 4.91 20.49 44.37
N HIS A 97 4.51 19.31 44.85
CA HIS A 97 3.37 19.22 45.76
C HIS A 97 3.63 18.20 46.86
#